data_AF-A0A353PB69-F1
#
_entry.id   AF-A0A353PB69-F1
#
_cell.length_a   1.000
_cell.length_b   1.000
_cell.length_c   1.000
_cell.angle_alpha   90.00
_cell.angle_beta   90.00
_cell.angle_gamma   90.00
#
_symmetry.space_group_name_H-M   'P 1'
#
loop_
_entity.id
_entity.type
_entity.pdbx_description
1 polymer ?
#
loop_
_entity_poly.entity_id
_entity_poly.type
_entity_poly.pdbx_seq_one_letter_code
_entity_poly.pdbx_strand_id
1 'polypeptide(L)'
;RSAIRDVGKALGMDLPEVERLTRTVDRLDGYRLNPAQLRANGYDPGGRVLRQLSALVNTLVGFPRHLSQHVGGFVIAAEQLSRLVPVENAAMAGRTVIQWDK
;
A
#
# COMPACT_ATOMS: atom_id res chain seq x y z
N ARG A 1 5.21 -3.91 -2.35
CA ARG A 1 6.34 -2.96 -2.10
C ARG A 1 5.97 -1.90 -1.06
N SER A 2 4.89 -1.14 -1.25
CA SER A 2 4.44 -0.12 -0.27
C SER A 2 4.21 -0.66 1.14
N ALA A 3 3.56 -1.82 1.28
CA ALA A 3 3.35 -2.48 2.57
C ALA A 3 4.69 -2.82 3.29
N ILE A 4 5.68 -3.37 2.57
CA ILE A 4 7.02 -3.66 3.13
C ILE A 4 7.66 -2.38 3.66
N ARG A 5 7.53 -1.27 2.90
CA ARG A 5 8.10 0.00 3.31
C ARG A 5 7.47 0.56 4.58
N ASP A 6 6.15 0.56 4.66
CA ASP A 6 5.43 1.11 5.81
C ASP A 6 5.64 0.25 7.06
N VAL A 7 5.52 -1.07 6.93
CA VAL A 7 5.73 -2.00 8.04
C VAL A 7 7.19 -2.00 8.49
N GLY A 8 8.15 -2.01 7.56
CA GLY A 8 9.58 -1.97 7.91
C GLY A 8 9.94 -0.73 8.72
N LYS A 9 9.43 0.44 8.31
CA LYS A 9 9.57 1.69 9.09
C LYS A 9 8.92 1.58 10.47
N ALA A 10 7.70 1.04 10.55
CA ALA A 10 6.98 0.89 11.82
C ALA A 10 7.66 -0.11 12.78
N LEU A 11 8.37 -1.11 12.25
CA LEU A 11 9.18 -2.06 13.02
C LEU A 11 10.55 -1.49 13.42
N GLY A 12 10.86 -0.24 13.07
CA GLY A 12 12.10 0.43 13.44
C GLY A 12 13.31 0.08 12.55
N MET A 13 13.08 -0.46 11.35
CA MET A 13 14.17 -0.69 10.39
C MET A 13 14.63 0.63 9.77
N ASP A 14 15.93 0.74 9.52
CA ASP A 14 16.50 1.91 8.87
C ASP A 14 16.05 1.99 7.40
N LEU A 15 15.84 3.23 6.92
CA LEU A 15 15.33 3.46 5.57
C LEU A 15 16.17 2.77 4.46
N PRO A 16 17.52 2.82 4.47
CA PRO A 16 18.32 2.12 3.48
C PRO A 16 18.12 0.59 3.50
N GLU A 17 17.90 0.00 4.68
CA GLU A 17 17.63 -1.43 4.82
C GLU A 17 16.27 -1.80 4.25
N VAL A 18 15.24 -1.01 4.57
CA VAL A 18 13.89 -1.17 4.02
C VAL A 18 13.90 -1.06 2.49
N GLU A 19 14.69 -0.15 1.93
CA GLU A 19 14.84 -0.01 0.48
C GLU A 19 15.50 -1.23 -0.16
N ARG A 20 16.61 -1.72 0.42
CA ARG A 20 17.26 -2.95 -0.04
C ARG A 20 16.27 -4.12 -0.02
N LEU A 21 15.57 -4.32 1.09
CA LEU A 21 14.60 -5.39 1.24
C LEU A 21 13.46 -5.27 0.22
N THR A 22 12.98 -4.05 -0.03
CA THR A 22 11.93 -3.81 -1.02
C THR A 22 12.38 -4.19 -2.43
N ARG A 23 13.68 -4.08 -2.77
CA ARG A 23 14.24 -4.47 -4.07
C ARG A 23 14.38 -5.99 -4.22
N THR A 24 14.66 -6.70 -3.13
CA THR A 24 14.77 -8.18 -3.11
C THR A 24 13.46 -8.89 -3.44
N VAL A 25 12.32 -8.27 -3.16
CA VAL A 25 11.00 -8.89 -3.36
C VAL A 25 10.54 -8.75 -4.80
N ASP A 26 10.25 -9.89 -5.43
CA ASP A 26 9.69 -9.95 -6.77
C ASP A 26 8.21 -9.52 -6.78
N ARG A 27 7.80 -8.84 -7.86
CA ARG A 27 6.42 -8.46 -8.12
C ARG A 27 5.57 -9.68 -8.50
N LEU A 28 6.17 -10.69 -9.12
CA LEU A 28 5.48 -11.90 -9.58
C LEU A 28 4.98 -12.77 -8.42
N ASP A 29 5.68 -12.77 -7.29
CA ASP A 29 5.33 -13.57 -6.09
C ASP A 29 4.24 -12.93 -5.21
N GLY A 30 3.47 -11.97 -5.75
CA GLY A 30 2.42 -11.28 -4.98
C GLY A 30 2.95 -10.48 -3.79
N TYR A 31 4.21 -10.03 -3.87
CA TYR A 31 4.95 -9.36 -2.80
C TYR A 31 5.21 -10.19 -1.54
N ARG A 32 5.15 -11.52 -1.64
CA ARG A 32 5.55 -12.42 -0.55
C ARG A 32 7.05 -12.36 -0.32
N LEU A 33 7.44 -12.31 0.96
CA LEU A 33 8.84 -12.42 1.35
C LEU A 33 9.30 -13.88 1.20
N ASN A 34 9.95 -14.21 0.07
CA ASN A 34 10.45 -15.55 -0.20
C ASN A 34 11.71 -15.84 0.66
N PRO A 35 11.70 -16.87 1.54
CA PRO A 35 12.83 -17.18 2.40
C PRO A 35 14.13 -17.49 1.64
N ALA A 36 14.06 -18.07 0.44
CA ALA A 36 15.25 -18.36 -0.36
C ALA A 36 15.89 -17.07 -0.90
N GLN A 37 15.07 -16.14 -1.43
CA GLN A 37 15.54 -14.83 -1.89
C GLN A 37 16.11 -13.99 -0.74
N LEU A 38 15.47 -14.01 0.43
CA LEU A 38 15.96 -13.33 1.62
C LEU A 38 17.36 -13.83 2.02
N ARG A 39 17.56 -15.15 2.11
CA ARG A 39 18.88 -15.73 2.44
C ARG A 39 19.95 -15.37 1.41
N ALA A 40 19.60 -15.42 0.12
CA ALA A 40 20.51 -15.02 -0.96
C ALA A 40 20.95 -13.54 -0.87
N ASN A 41 20.17 -12.70 -0.18
CA ASN A 41 20.47 -11.28 0.05
C ASN A 41 21.01 -11.01 1.47
N GLY A 42 21.46 -12.04 2.19
CA GLY A 42 22.09 -11.90 3.51
C GLY A 42 21.12 -11.70 4.68
N TYR A 43 19.82 -11.92 4.48
CA TYR A 43 18.83 -11.84 5.54
C TYR A 43 18.57 -13.22 6.16
N ASP A 44 18.31 -13.24 7.47
CA ASP A 44 17.81 -14.43 8.17
C ASP A 44 16.27 -14.43 8.21
N PRO A 45 15.56 -15.28 7.44
CA PRO A 45 14.10 -15.36 7.49
C PRO A 45 13.58 -15.83 8.86
N GLY A 46 14.43 -16.47 9.66
CA GLY A 46 14.18 -16.87 11.05
C GLY A 46 14.40 -15.73 12.05
N GLY A 47 14.84 -14.55 11.63
CA GLY A 47 14.95 -13.38 12.49
C GLY A 47 13.56 -12.94 12.98
N ARG A 48 13.46 -12.55 14.26
CA ARG A 48 12.19 -12.08 14.86
C ARG A 48 11.53 -10.97 14.04
N VAL A 49 12.32 -9.96 13.63
CA VAL A 49 11.85 -8.80 12.87
C VAL A 49 11.32 -9.22 11.49
N LEU A 50 12.04 -10.08 10.77
CA LEU A 50 11.61 -10.52 9.43
C LEU A 50 10.37 -11.42 9.46
N ARG A 51 10.20 -12.23 10.50
CA ARG A 51 8.93 -12.96 10.71
C ARG A 51 7.76 -12.02 10.95
N GLN A 52 7.93 -11.02 11.82
CA GLN A 52 6.88 -10.02 12.09
C GLN A 52 6.56 -9.20 10.83
N LEU A 53 7.58 -8.76 10.11
CA LEU A 53 7.44 -8.07 8.84
C LEU A 53 6.65 -8.92 7.84
N SER A 54 7.01 -10.19 7.66
CA SER A 54 6.33 -11.09 6.73
C SER A 54 4.85 -11.26 7.07
N ALA A 55 4.53 -11.50 8.35
CA ALA A 55 3.15 -11.64 8.81
C ALA A 55 2.32 -10.37 8.54
N LEU A 56 2.83 -9.21 8.97
CA LEU A 56 2.13 -7.93 8.82
C LEU A 56 2.01 -7.48 7.36
N VAL A 57 3.05 -7.68 6.56
CA VAL A 57 3.00 -7.41 5.12
C VAL A 57 1.93 -8.27 4.46
N ASN A 58 1.87 -9.56 4.76
CA ASN A 58 0.83 -10.44 4.20
C ASN A 58 -0.58 -10.02 4.63
N THR A 59 -0.75 -9.48 5.83
CA THR A 59 -2.04 -8.91 6.27
C THR A 59 -2.40 -7.65 5.50
N LEU A 60 -1.43 -6.78 5.20
CA LEU A 60 -1.70 -5.46 4.60
C LEU A 60 -1.65 -5.43 3.07
N VAL A 61 -1.14 -6.48 2.42
CA VAL A 61 -1.20 -6.57 0.95
C VAL A 61 -2.67 -6.61 0.51
N GLY A 62 -3.03 -5.68 -0.39
CA GLY A 62 -4.40 -5.52 -0.88
C GLY A 62 -5.26 -4.54 -0.06
N PHE A 63 -4.79 -4.09 1.11
CA PHE A 63 -5.52 -3.08 1.87
C PHE A 63 -5.44 -1.70 1.19
N PRO A 64 -6.55 -0.95 1.16
CA PRO A 64 -6.54 0.45 0.73
C PRO A 64 -5.58 1.26 1.60
N ARG A 65 -4.63 1.96 0.97
CA ARG A 65 -3.63 2.77 1.68
C ARG A 65 -4.07 4.22 1.87
N HIS A 66 -4.64 4.80 0.82
CA HIS A 66 -5.13 6.18 0.78
C HIS A 66 -6.40 6.22 -0.06
N LEU A 67 -7.31 7.13 0.27
CA LEU A 67 -8.38 7.52 -0.65
C LEU A 67 -7.72 8.31 -1.78
N SER A 68 -7.58 7.66 -2.94
CA SER A 68 -6.80 8.22 -4.05
C SER A 68 -7.57 9.35 -4.72
N GLN A 69 -6.94 10.53 -4.84
CA GLN A 69 -7.57 11.72 -5.44
C GLN A 69 -7.37 11.83 -6.95
N HIS A 70 -6.69 10.87 -7.57
CA HIS A 70 -6.62 10.77 -9.03
C HIS A 70 -7.98 10.29 -9.56
N VAL A 71 -8.89 11.24 -9.74
CA VAL A 71 -10.18 11.00 -10.38
C VAL A 71 -9.95 10.40 -11.76
N GLY A 72 -10.43 9.18 -11.97
CA GLY A 72 -10.28 8.52 -13.26
C GLY A 72 -11.21 9.09 -14.35
N GLY A 73 -12.11 10.01 -14.01
CA GLY A 73 -13.08 10.61 -14.92
C GLY A 73 -14.08 11.51 -14.19
N PHE A 74 -15.12 11.93 -14.90
CA PHE A 74 -16.22 12.73 -14.35
C PHE A 74 -17.49 11.87 -14.28
N VAL A 75 -18.32 12.11 -13.27
CA VAL A 75 -19.66 11.54 -13.16
C VAL A 75 -20.67 12.64 -13.46
N ILE A 76 -21.59 12.38 -14.38
CA ILE A 76 -22.70 13.26 -14.73
C ILE A 76 -23.98 12.52 -14.35
N ALA A 77 -24.80 13.13 -13.49
CA ALA A 77 -26.08 12.59 -13.07
C ALA A 77 -27.22 13.53 -13.50
N ALA A 78 -28.41 12.96 -13.72
CA ALA A 78 -29.61 13.73 -14.06
C ALA A 78 -30.12 14.59 -12.89
N GLU A 79 -29.80 14.18 -11.67
CA GLU A 79 -30.11 14.91 -10.44
C GLU A 79 -28.83 15.27 -9.66
N GLN A 80 -29.01 15.94 -8.52
CA GLN A 80 -27.92 16.30 -7.63
C GLN A 80 -27.18 15.05 -7.12
N LEU A 81 -25.87 14.96 -7.39
CA LEU A 81 -25.01 13.81 -7.07
C LEU A 81 -25.08 13.38 -5.60
N SER A 82 -25.23 14.32 -4.67
CA SER A 82 -25.34 14.06 -3.23
C SER A 82 -26.57 13.24 -2.83
N ARG A 83 -27.56 13.09 -3.71
CA ARG A 83 -28.71 12.18 -3.52
C ARG A 83 -28.38 10.73 -3.84
N LEU A 84 -27.30 10.48 -4.58
CA LEU A 84 -26.88 9.15 -5.03
C LEU A 84 -25.67 8.65 -4.22
N VAL A 85 -24.70 9.53 -3.97
CA VAL A 85 -23.44 9.19 -3.32
C VAL A 85 -22.92 10.38 -2.50
N PRO A 86 -22.29 10.16 -1.33
CA PRO A 86 -21.63 11.23 -0.59
C PRO A 86 -20.58 11.94 -1.46
N VAL A 87 -20.64 13.27 -1.43
CA VAL A 87 -19.69 14.16 -2.12
C VAL A 87 -18.84 14.85 -1.05
N GLU A 88 -17.52 14.81 -1.20
CA GLU A 88 -16.58 15.47 -0.30
C GLU A 88 -15.66 16.44 -1.06
N ASN A 89 -15.07 17.39 -0.32
CA ASN A 89 -14.04 18.25 -0.86
C ASN A 89 -12.75 17.45 -1.07
N ALA A 90 -12.16 17.57 -2.25
CA ALA A 90 -10.82 17.04 -2.50
C ALA A 90 -9.76 17.87 -1.77
N ALA A 91 -8.52 17.38 -1.66
CA ALA A 91 -7.45 18.19 -1.06
C ALA A 91 -7.07 19.40 -1.92
N MET A 92 -7.37 19.37 -3.22
CA MET A 92 -7.21 20.52 -4.10
C MET A 92 -8.42 21.45 -3.99
N ALA A 93 -8.15 22.74 -3.73
CA ALA A 93 -9.17 23.77 -3.60
C ALA A 93 -10.10 23.82 -4.82
N GLY A 94 -11.41 23.97 -4.56
CA GLY A 94 -12.44 24.06 -5.59
C GLY A 94 -12.76 22.75 -6.30
N ARG A 95 -12.30 21.60 -5.80
CA ARG A 95 -12.62 20.28 -6.34
C ARG A 95 -13.40 19.43 -5.34
N THR A 96 -14.28 18.60 -5.86
CA THR A 96 -15.03 17.59 -5.10
C THR A 96 -14.83 16.20 -5.71
N VAL A 97 -14.96 15.17 -4.88
CA VAL A 97 -14.92 13.76 -5.28
C VAL A 97 -16.09 13.00 -4.67
N ILE A 98 -16.40 11.83 -5.25
CA ILE A 98 -17.38 10.88 -4.71
C ILE A 98 -16.66 9.67 -4.12
N GLN A 99 -17.32 8.94 -3.22
CA GLN A 99 -16.73 7.81 -2.48
C GLN A 99 -16.69 6.48 -3.26
N TRP A 100 -17.31 6.43 -4.43
CA TRP A 100 -17.32 5.20 -5.24
C TRP A 100 -16.03 5.05 -6.04
N ASP A 101 -15.59 3.80 -6.19
CA ASP A 101 -14.59 3.44 -7.18
C ASP A 101 -15.22 3.31 -8.58
N LYS A 102 -14.36 3.07 -9.57
CA LYS A 102 -14.78 2.70 -10.93
C LYS A 102 -14.85 1.20 -11.05
#